data_AF-K2CEJ5-F1
#
_entry.id   AF-K2CEJ5-F1
#
_cell.length_a   1.000
_cell.length_b   1.000
_cell.length_c   1.000
_cell.angle_alpha   90.00
_cell.angle_beta   90.00
_cell.angle_gamma   90.00
#
_symmetry.space_group_name_H-M   'P 1'
#
loop_
_entity.id
_entity.type
_entity.pdbx_description
1 polymer ?
#
loop_
_entity_poly.entity_id
_entity_poly.type
_entity_poly.pdbx_seq_one_letter_code
_entity_poly.pdbx_strand_id
1 'polypeptide(L)'
;MNHYSLCFECLESDPNTSVWAIGELTNDLFAICICPKGHKTLSSLMHHTPDILYMSAVQAFRKECYSESILSFTAAFERTCELFFKAFGLKHGLTTEQIDEMWKEMKNQSERQYGAFCLAYCVATNSPWAAAPQQVEFRNKVVHKGYIATKAEAEAYAEYITDNLNKIITVLNGDYEKECRDIYFSCKKKISPVIDKHMKGDPDLKFSATGLPSLLRWNHRDREHIRFREVLQVASRLEAKHLPK
;
A
#
# COMPACT_ATOMS: atom_id res chain seq x y z
N MET A 1 -4.45 9.46 6.23
CA MET A 1 -3.08 9.88 5.84
C MET A 1 -3.21 11.10 4.92
N ASN A 2 -2.37 12.12 5.07
CA ASN A 2 -2.38 13.24 4.14
C ASN A 2 -1.80 12.81 2.80
N HIS A 3 -2.55 13.04 1.73
CA HIS A 3 -2.10 12.91 0.36
C HIS A 3 -1.75 14.29 -0.20
N TYR A 4 -0.60 14.38 -0.85
CA TYR A 4 -0.10 15.59 -1.48
C TYR A 4 -0.11 15.38 -2.99
N SER A 5 -0.76 16.29 -3.71
CA SER A 5 -0.77 16.30 -5.17
C SER A 5 -0.42 17.70 -5.67
N LEU A 6 0.21 17.78 -6.83
CA LEU A 6 0.42 19.08 -7.49
C LEU A 6 -0.93 19.58 -8.00
N CYS A 7 -1.23 20.85 -7.76
CA CYS A 7 -2.42 21.49 -8.29
C CYS A 7 -2.22 21.78 -9.79
N PHE A 8 -2.86 20.98 -10.65
CA PHE A 8 -2.74 21.12 -12.10
C PHE A 8 -3.26 22.46 -12.62
N GLU A 9 -4.35 22.99 -12.05
CA GLU A 9 -4.88 24.30 -12.45
C GLU A 9 -3.91 25.45 -12.13
N CYS A 10 -3.19 25.37 -11.01
CA CYS A 10 -2.12 26.33 -10.71
C CYS A 10 -0.95 26.18 -11.69
N LEU A 11 -0.57 24.95 -12.01
CA LEU A 11 0.53 24.66 -12.94
C LEU A 11 0.19 25.10 -14.37
N GLU A 12 -1.04 24.94 -14.82
CA GLU A 12 -1.52 25.45 -16.11
C GLU A 12 -1.52 26.97 -16.17
N SER A 13 -1.86 27.63 -15.06
CA SER A 13 -1.88 29.10 -14.97
C SER A 13 -0.48 29.71 -14.96
N ASP A 14 0.48 29.06 -14.30
CA ASP A 14 1.89 29.44 -14.29
C ASP A 14 2.76 28.18 -14.18
N PRO A 15 3.37 27.71 -15.29
CA PRO A 15 4.21 26.51 -15.32
C PRO A 15 5.42 26.55 -14.38
N ASN A 16 5.82 27.73 -13.91
CA ASN A 16 6.93 27.88 -12.96
C ASN A 16 6.46 27.75 -11.49
N THR A 17 5.15 27.65 -11.23
CA THR A 17 4.63 27.44 -9.87
C THR A 17 4.28 25.99 -9.59
N SER A 18 4.87 25.45 -8.51
CA SER A 18 4.48 24.17 -7.92
C SER A 18 3.66 24.41 -6.65
N VAL A 19 2.35 24.51 -6.81
CA VAL A 19 1.42 24.65 -5.67
C VAL A 19 0.91 23.28 -5.25
N TRP A 20 1.11 22.93 -3.98
CA TRP A 20 0.61 21.69 -3.41
C TRP A 20 -0.88 21.80 -3.05
N ALA A 21 -1.65 20.79 -3.44
CA ALA A 21 -2.99 20.52 -2.97
C ALA A 21 -2.93 19.36 -1.96
N ILE A 22 -3.64 19.50 -0.84
CA ILE A 22 -3.61 18.53 0.26
C ILE A 22 -5.02 17.96 0.43
N GLY A 23 -5.11 16.64 0.59
CA GLY A 23 -6.36 15.94 0.85
C GLY A 23 -6.13 14.75 1.78
N GLU A 24 -7.21 14.23 2.34
CA GLU A 24 -7.15 13.00 3.14
C GLU A 24 -7.35 11.77 2.25
N LEU A 25 -6.42 10.82 2.33
CA LEU A 25 -6.54 9.53 1.66
C LEU A 25 -7.51 8.61 2.41
N THR A 26 -8.47 8.06 1.67
CA THR A 26 -9.46 7.09 2.19
C THR A 26 -9.13 5.66 1.79
N ASN A 27 -9.92 4.70 2.29
CA ASN A 27 -9.81 3.28 1.92
C ASN A 27 -10.05 3.01 0.42
N ASP A 28 -10.70 3.93 -0.29
CA ASP A 28 -10.94 3.85 -1.73
C ASP A 28 -9.73 4.32 -2.56
N LEU A 29 -8.60 4.62 -1.91
CA LEU A 29 -7.36 5.03 -2.55
C LEU A 29 -7.51 6.24 -3.47
N PHE A 30 -8.38 7.19 -3.08
CA PHE A 30 -8.42 8.53 -3.64
C PHE A 30 -8.51 9.57 -2.52
N ALA A 31 -8.15 10.80 -2.86
CA ALA A 31 -8.29 11.96 -1.98
C ALA A 31 -8.88 13.12 -2.76
N ILE A 32 -9.73 13.93 -2.13
CA ILE A 32 -10.12 15.24 -2.65
C ILE A 32 -9.13 16.25 -2.06
N CYS A 33 -8.22 16.73 -2.89
CA CYS A 33 -7.17 17.66 -2.51
C CYS A 33 -7.58 19.10 -2.82
N ILE A 34 -7.30 20.01 -1.89
CA ILE A 34 -7.59 21.44 -2.04
C ILE A 34 -6.27 22.21 -1.92
N CYS A 35 -6.02 23.12 -2.85
CA CYS A 35 -4.84 23.99 -2.81
C CYS A 35 -5.15 25.34 -2.11
N PRO A 36 -4.14 26.15 -1.72
CA PRO A 36 -4.36 27.45 -1.11
C PRO A 36 -5.17 28.46 -1.94
N LYS A 37 -5.28 28.26 -3.26
CA LYS A 37 -6.12 29.08 -4.15
C LYS A 37 -7.57 28.59 -4.26
N GLY A 38 -7.92 27.49 -3.59
CA GLY A 38 -9.28 26.92 -3.59
C GLY A 38 -9.57 25.90 -4.70
N HIS A 39 -8.63 25.64 -5.61
CA HIS A 39 -8.78 24.60 -6.63
C HIS A 39 -8.92 23.21 -6.00
N LYS A 40 -9.82 22.40 -6.54
CA LYS A 40 -10.16 21.07 -6.03
C LYS A 40 -9.77 19.99 -7.03
N THR A 41 -9.06 18.98 -6.56
CA THR A 41 -8.64 17.85 -7.40
C THR A 41 -8.98 16.53 -6.72
N LEU A 42 -9.75 15.67 -7.38
CA LEU A 42 -9.89 14.28 -7.01
C LEU A 42 -8.66 13.53 -7.53
N SER A 43 -7.76 13.21 -6.61
CA SER A 43 -6.53 12.47 -6.89
C SER A 43 -6.73 10.99 -6.61
N SER A 44 -6.81 10.16 -7.66
CA SER A 44 -6.86 8.70 -7.55
C SER A 44 -5.45 8.11 -7.54
N LEU A 45 -5.13 7.30 -6.53
CA LEU A 45 -3.80 6.70 -6.40
C LEU A 45 -3.63 5.47 -7.29
N MET A 46 -2.51 5.41 -8.01
CA MET A 46 -2.16 4.28 -8.88
C MET A 46 -1.36 3.19 -8.14
N HIS A 47 -1.85 2.79 -6.97
CA HIS A 47 -1.17 1.84 -6.07
C HIS A 47 -2.09 0.74 -5.58
N HIS A 48 -1.49 -0.38 -5.21
CA HIS A 48 -2.15 -1.38 -4.39
C HIS A 48 -2.18 -0.94 -2.92
N THR A 49 -3.25 -1.23 -2.20
CA THR A 49 -3.40 -0.98 -0.76
C THR A 49 -2.18 -1.37 0.09
N PRO A 50 -1.54 -2.54 -0.09
CA PRO A 50 -0.33 -2.88 0.67
C PRO A 50 0.81 -1.86 0.56
N ASP A 51 1.03 -1.23 -0.60
CA ASP A 51 2.10 -0.23 -0.78
C ASP A 51 1.81 1.04 0.03
N ILE A 52 0.54 1.46 0.07
CA ILE A 52 0.09 2.61 0.87
C ILE A 52 0.21 2.33 2.37
N LEU A 53 -0.17 1.13 2.82
CA LEU A 53 -0.03 0.72 4.22
C LEU A 53 1.44 0.64 4.64
N TYR A 54 2.31 0.13 3.77
CA TYR A 54 3.74 0.11 4.02
C TYR A 54 4.32 1.53 4.13
N MET A 55 3.93 2.44 3.22
CA MET A 55 4.31 3.85 3.32
C MET A 55 3.81 4.50 4.62
N SER A 56 2.58 4.17 5.06
CA SER A 56 2.05 4.60 6.36
C SER A 56 2.92 4.13 7.52
N ALA A 57 3.36 2.87 7.47
CA ALA A 57 4.23 2.29 8.48
C ALA A 57 5.58 3.00 8.58
N VAL A 58 6.19 3.31 7.43
CA VAL A 58 7.44 4.07 7.35
C VAL A 58 7.27 5.48 7.92
N GLN A 59 6.18 6.17 7.58
CA GLN A 59 5.90 7.51 8.11
C GLN A 59 5.70 7.49 9.64
N ALA A 60 4.96 6.52 10.17
CA ALA A 60 4.79 6.36 11.61
C ALA A 60 6.12 6.08 12.32
N PHE A 61 6.97 5.21 11.75
CA PHE A 61 8.30 4.93 12.29
C PHE A 61 9.15 6.20 12.40
N ARG A 62 9.14 7.03 11.35
CA ARG A 62 9.91 8.27 11.29
C ARG A 62 9.43 9.34 12.26
N LYS A 63 8.15 9.30 12.64
CA LYS A 63 7.55 10.15 13.67
C LYS A 63 7.71 9.58 15.09
N GLU A 64 8.49 8.51 15.25
CA GLU A 64 8.73 7.83 16.52
C GLU A 64 7.47 7.15 17.12
N CYS A 65 6.43 6.98 16.30
CA CYS A 65 5.21 6.23 16.61
C CYS A 65 5.43 4.74 16.30
N TYR A 66 6.26 4.08 17.09
CA TYR A 66 6.76 2.72 16.81
C TYR A 66 5.67 1.65 16.85
N SER A 67 4.75 1.70 17.81
CA SER A 67 3.66 0.71 17.90
C SER A 67 2.69 0.85 16.72
N GLU A 68 2.36 2.07 16.31
CA GLU A 68 1.55 2.38 15.13
C GLU A 68 2.24 1.95 13.84
N SER A 69 3.56 2.09 13.79
CA SER A 69 4.38 1.60 12.69
C SER A 69 4.30 0.08 12.57
N ILE A 70 4.46 -0.65 13.67
CA ILE A 70 4.35 -2.12 13.71
C ILE A 70 2.96 -2.59 13.27
N LEU A 71 1.90 -1.93 13.74
CA LEU A 71 0.52 -2.19 13.30
C LEU A 71 0.38 -2.03 11.78
N SER A 72 0.89 -0.93 11.25
CA SER A 72 0.81 -0.61 9.82
C SER A 72 1.64 -1.56 8.96
N PHE A 73 2.85 -1.95 9.41
CA PHE A 73 3.69 -2.96 8.73
C PHE A 73 3.00 -4.31 8.66
N THR A 74 2.36 -4.71 9.77
CA THR A 74 1.59 -5.95 9.85
C THR A 74 0.42 -5.93 8.87
N ALA A 75 -0.33 -4.83 8.82
CA ALA A 75 -1.44 -4.67 7.89
C ALA A 75 -0.97 -4.69 6.42
N ALA A 76 0.18 -4.08 6.12
CA ALA A 76 0.78 -4.12 4.79
C ALA A 76 1.11 -5.58 4.37
N PHE A 77 1.75 -6.34 5.27
CA PHE A 77 2.03 -7.76 5.03
C PHE A 77 0.77 -8.58 4.81
N GLU A 78 -0.25 -8.45 5.67
CA GLU A 78 -1.53 -9.17 5.52
C GLU A 78 -2.22 -8.86 4.18
N ARG A 79 -2.24 -7.58 3.77
CA ARG A 79 -2.82 -7.19 2.47
C ARG A 79 -1.97 -7.65 1.27
N THR A 80 -0.66 -7.80 1.44
CA THR A 80 0.19 -8.44 0.42
C THR A 80 -0.06 -9.94 0.30
N CYS A 81 -0.25 -10.65 1.42
CA CYS A 81 -0.66 -12.05 1.42
C CYS A 81 -2.01 -12.27 0.71
N GLU A 82 -2.98 -11.39 0.97
CA GLU A 82 -4.25 -11.36 0.25
C GLU A 82 -4.05 -11.13 -1.25
N LEU A 83 -3.28 -10.11 -1.64
CA LEU A 83 -3.01 -9.82 -3.05
C LEU A 83 -2.37 -11.02 -3.75
N PHE A 84 -1.40 -11.67 -3.10
CA PHE A 84 -0.77 -12.89 -3.62
C PHE A 84 -1.79 -13.99 -3.84
N PHE A 85 -2.62 -14.29 -2.84
CA PHE A 85 -3.64 -15.32 -2.96
C PHE A 85 -4.62 -15.02 -4.10
N LYS A 86 -5.07 -13.77 -4.24
CA LYS A 86 -5.96 -13.34 -5.33
C LYS A 86 -5.30 -13.52 -6.69
N ALA A 87 -4.04 -13.11 -6.83
CA ALA A 87 -3.29 -13.25 -8.07
C ALA A 87 -3.08 -14.73 -8.43
N PHE A 88 -2.78 -15.56 -7.43
CA PHE A 88 -2.71 -17.01 -7.56
C PHE A 88 -4.03 -17.60 -8.08
N GLY A 89 -5.16 -17.24 -7.49
CA GLY A 89 -6.48 -17.72 -7.92
C GLY A 89 -6.79 -17.37 -9.37
N LEU A 90 -6.52 -16.12 -9.78
CA LEU A 90 -6.73 -15.68 -11.17
C LEU A 90 -5.85 -16.46 -12.15
N LYS A 91 -4.59 -16.70 -11.79
CA LYS A 91 -3.67 -17.50 -12.61
C LYS A 91 -4.21 -18.91 -12.87
N HIS A 92 -4.92 -19.47 -11.91
CA HIS A 92 -5.50 -20.81 -11.96
C HIS A 92 -6.94 -20.82 -12.48
N GLY A 93 -7.38 -19.75 -13.17
CA GLY A 93 -8.64 -19.72 -13.91
C GLY A 93 -9.88 -19.34 -13.10
N LEU A 94 -9.72 -18.90 -11.84
CA LEU A 94 -10.82 -18.30 -11.10
C LEU A 94 -11.11 -16.88 -11.61
N THR A 95 -12.34 -16.42 -11.51
CA THR A 95 -12.69 -15.01 -11.76
C THR A 95 -12.55 -14.17 -10.49
N THR A 96 -12.46 -12.84 -10.64
CA THR A 96 -12.42 -11.92 -9.49
C THR A 96 -13.64 -12.08 -8.58
N GLU A 97 -14.81 -12.38 -9.14
CA GLU A 97 -16.07 -12.56 -8.41
C GLU A 97 -16.04 -13.84 -7.58
N GLN A 98 -15.55 -14.95 -8.14
CA GLN A 98 -15.40 -16.21 -7.41
C GLN A 98 -14.42 -16.07 -6.25
N ILE A 99 -13.29 -15.39 -6.49
CA ILE A 99 -12.28 -15.14 -5.47
C ILE A 99 -12.86 -14.26 -4.36
N ASP A 100 -13.54 -13.17 -4.69
CA ASP A 100 -14.13 -12.27 -3.69
C ASP A 100 -15.24 -12.95 -2.89
N GLU A 101 -16.08 -13.79 -3.52
CA GLU A 101 -17.12 -14.55 -2.85
C GLU A 101 -16.51 -15.51 -1.81
N MET A 102 -15.50 -16.28 -2.21
CA MET A 102 -14.78 -17.16 -1.29
C MET A 102 -14.08 -16.37 -0.18
N TRP A 103 -13.43 -15.26 -0.52
CA TRP A 103 -12.69 -14.43 0.44
C TRP A 103 -13.59 -13.84 1.53
N LYS A 104 -14.90 -13.64 1.28
CA LYS A 104 -15.85 -13.14 2.30
C LYS A 104 -15.87 -13.99 3.56
N GLU A 105 -15.70 -15.30 3.44
CA GLU A 105 -15.74 -16.24 4.57
C GLU A 105 -14.53 -16.13 5.50
N MET A 106 -13.42 -15.56 5.00
CA MET A 106 -12.15 -15.46 5.71
C MET A 106 -11.64 -14.03 5.89
N LYS A 107 -12.33 -13.02 5.35
CA LYS A 107 -11.91 -11.60 5.38
C LYS A 107 -11.64 -11.03 6.79
N ASN A 108 -12.25 -11.61 7.82
CA ASN A 108 -12.11 -11.19 9.22
C ASN A 108 -11.26 -12.16 10.07
N GLN A 109 -10.57 -13.13 9.45
CA GLN A 109 -9.83 -14.19 10.14
C GLN A 109 -8.39 -14.21 9.65
N SER A 110 -7.52 -13.44 10.30
CA SER A 110 -6.09 -13.28 9.91
C SER A 110 -5.37 -14.62 9.79
N GLU A 111 -5.62 -15.55 10.71
CA GLU A 111 -5.01 -16.89 10.70
C GLU A 111 -5.43 -17.71 9.48
N ARG A 112 -6.70 -17.64 9.06
CA ARG A 112 -7.18 -18.31 7.85
C ARG A 112 -6.58 -17.68 6.59
N GLN A 113 -6.48 -16.35 6.54
CA GLN A 113 -5.82 -15.62 5.45
C GLN A 113 -4.37 -16.04 5.30
N TYR A 114 -3.64 -16.09 6.41
CA TYR A 114 -2.26 -16.50 6.43
C TYR A 114 -2.08 -17.97 5.98
N GLY A 115 -2.94 -18.89 6.45
CA GLY A 115 -2.92 -20.28 6.02
C GLY A 115 -3.16 -20.45 4.52
N ALA A 116 -4.16 -19.75 3.96
CA ALA A 116 -4.45 -19.77 2.52
C ALA A 116 -3.28 -19.22 1.70
N PHE A 117 -2.66 -18.13 2.16
CA PHE A 117 -1.45 -17.59 1.55
C PHE A 117 -0.29 -18.60 1.58
N CYS A 118 -0.01 -19.24 2.72
CA CYS A 118 1.09 -20.19 2.84
C CYS A 118 0.93 -21.37 1.86
N LEU A 119 -0.29 -21.89 1.71
CA LEU A 119 -0.59 -22.94 0.74
C LEU A 119 -0.38 -22.45 -0.69
N ALA A 120 -0.98 -21.31 -1.07
CA ALA A 120 -0.86 -20.74 -2.40
C ALA A 120 0.62 -20.46 -2.76
N TYR A 121 1.38 -19.90 -1.82
CA TYR A 121 2.81 -19.62 -2.00
C TYR A 121 3.62 -20.91 -2.19
N CYS A 122 3.35 -21.93 -1.38
CA CYS A 122 4.03 -23.22 -1.50
C CYS A 122 3.77 -23.89 -2.85
N VAL A 123 2.53 -23.83 -3.35
CA VAL A 123 2.18 -24.36 -4.68
C VAL A 123 2.85 -23.53 -5.78
N ALA A 124 2.84 -22.21 -5.68
CA ALA A 124 3.42 -21.32 -6.67
C ALA A 124 4.94 -21.44 -6.80
N THR A 125 5.64 -21.66 -5.68
CA THR A 125 7.11 -21.56 -5.61
C THR A 125 7.81 -22.89 -5.31
N ASN A 126 7.05 -23.97 -5.10
CA ASN A 126 7.53 -25.25 -4.57
C ASN A 126 8.34 -25.11 -3.27
N SER A 127 8.10 -24.05 -2.49
CA SER A 127 8.83 -23.73 -1.26
C SER A 127 7.87 -23.33 -0.15
N PRO A 128 7.94 -23.95 1.05
CA PRO A 128 7.03 -23.61 2.13
C PRO A 128 7.32 -22.19 2.66
N TRP A 129 6.27 -21.45 2.96
CA TRP A 129 6.39 -20.19 3.68
C TRP A 129 6.43 -20.45 5.19
N ALA A 130 7.39 -19.85 5.89
CA ALA A 130 7.51 -19.94 7.34
C ALA A 130 7.75 -18.56 7.95
N ALA A 131 6.86 -18.13 8.84
CA ALA A 131 7.10 -16.95 9.65
C ALA A 131 8.12 -17.27 10.75
N ALA A 132 8.92 -16.28 11.13
CA ALA A 132 9.80 -16.39 12.29
C ALA A 132 8.95 -16.32 13.58
N PRO A 133 8.91 -17.38 14.43
CA PRO A 133 8.04 -17.42 15.61
C PRO A 133 8.22 -16.22 16.53
N GLN A 134 9.48 -15.84 16.82
CA GLN A 134 9.79 -14.63 17.61
C GLN A 134 9.17 -13.34 17.06
N GLN A 135 9.04 -13.19 15.73
CA GLN A 135 8.45 -11.99 15.12
C GLN A 135 6.93 -12.00 15.26
N VAL A 136 6.31 -13.19 15.18
CA VAL A 136 4.86 -13.36 15.42
C VAL A 136 4.53 -13.05 16.88
N GLU A 137 5.31 -13.60 17.82
CA GLU A 137 5.14 -13.32 19.25
C GLU A 137 5.32 -11.84 19.58
N PHE A 138 6.35 -11.20 18.99
CA PHE A 138 6.60 -9.77 19.15
C PHE A 138 5.40 -8.94 18.65
N ARG A 139 4.94 -9.19 17.43
CA ARG A 139 3.74 -8.55 16.87
C ARG A 139 2.54 -8.74 17.80
N ASN A 140 2.31 -9.95 18.29
CA ASN A 140 1.16 -10.22 19.16
C ASN A 140 1.24 -9.46 20.49
N LYS A 141 2.44 -9.29 21.06
CA LYS A 141 2.64 -8.46 22.27
C LYS A 141 2.29 -6.99 22.00
N VAL A 142 2.76 -6.42 20.89
CA VAL A 142 2.49 -5.01 20.54
C VAL A 142 1.01 -4.81 20.24
N VAL A 143 0.44 -5.61 19.34
CA VAL A 143 -0.91 -5.42 18.80
C VAL A 143 -2.00 -5.76 19.81
N HIS A 144 -1.83 -6.82 20.59
CA HIS A 144 -2.91 -7.35 21.44
C HIS A 144 -2.69 -7.12 22.94
N LYS A 145 -1.47 -6.83 23.37
CA LYS A 145 -1.14 -6.64 24.81
C LYS A 145 -0.71 -5.22 25.15
N GLY A 146 -0.74 -4.29 24.21
CA GLY A 146 -0.38 -2.89 24.43
C GLY A 146 1.09 -2.68 24.77
N TYR A 147 1.98 -3.59 24.35
CA TYR A 147 3.42 -3.41 24.53
C TYR A 147 3.92 -2.21 23.71
N ILE A 148 4.68 -1.33 24.36
CA ILE A 148 5.30 -0.16 23.74
C ILE A 148 6.67 -0.57 23.23
N ALA A 149 6.82 -0.69 21.91
CA ALA A 149 8.07 -1.11 21.31
C ALA A 149 9.15 -0.02 21.38
N THR A 150 10.39 -0.44 21.61
CA THR A 150 11.56 0.42 21.43
C THR A 150 11.86 0.65 19.95
N LYS A 151 12.65 1.68 19.63
CA LYS A 151 13.13 1.93 18.27
C LYS A 151 13.83 0.72 17.66
N ALA A 152 14.70 0.06 18.43
CA ALA A 152 15.50 -1.07 17.95
C ALA A 152 14.61 -2.29 17.62
N GLU A 153 13.62 -2.59 18.46
CA GLU A 153 12.66 -3.66 18.19
C GLU A 153 11.78 -3.35 16.97
N ALA A 154 11.32 -2.10 16.85
CA ALA A 154 10.54 -1.65 15.71
C ALA A 154 11.35 -1.69 14.41
N GLU A 155 12.63 -1.31 14.44
CA GLU A 155 13.53 -1.38 13.28
C GLU A 155 13.77 -2.83 12.85
N ALA A 156 14.00 -3.73 13.82
CA ALA A 156 14.17 -5.16 13.54
C ALA A 156 12.91 -5.79 12.94
N TYR A 157 11.72 -5.43 13.44
CA TYR A 157 10.46 -5.89 12.88
C TYR A 157 10.20 -5.31 11.48
N ALA A 158 10.48 -4.03 11.28
CA ALA A 158 10.35 -3.37 9.98
C ALA A 158 11.25 -4.00 8.92
N GLU A 159 12.50 -4.34 9.27
CA GLU A 159 13.42 -5.08 8.40
C GLU A 159 12.85 -6.45 8.04
N TYR A 160 12.39 -7.22 9.04
CA TYR A 160 11.75 -8.52 8.82
C TYR A 160 10.55 -8.45 7.86
N ILE A 161 9.67 -7.47 8.04
CA ILE A 161 8.52 -7.27 7.16
C ILE A 161 8.98 -6.84 5.76
N THR A 162 9.96 -5.95 5.66
CA THR A 162 10.50 -5.48 4.37
C THR A 162 11.08 -6.65 3.57
N ASP A 163 11.87 -7.52 4.20
CA ASP A 163 12.44 -8.72 3.56
C ASP A 163 11.35 -9.68 3.07
N ASN A 164 10.29 -9.89 3.87
CA ASN A 164 9.18 -10.76 3.47
C ASN A 164 8.36 -10.15 2.32
N LEU A 165 8.11 -8.84 2.36
CA LEU A 165 7.45 -8.13 1.26
C LEU A 165 8.31 -8.21 -0.01
N ASN A 166 9.62 -8.04 0.09
CA ASN A 166 10.54 -8.20 -1.05
C ASN A 166 10.35 -9.57 -1.71
N LYS A 167 10.37 -10.66 -0.93
CA LYS A 167 10.19 -12.03 -1.43
C LYS A 167 8.86 -12.22 -2.15
N ILE A 168 7.75 -11.74 -1.57
CA ILE A 168 6.42 -11.92 -2.16
C ILE A 168 6.28 -11.07 -3.42
N ILE A 169 6.74 -9.83 -3.39
CA ILE A 169 6.69 -8.90 -4.54
C ILE A 169 7.51 -9.42 -5.71
N THR A 170 8.67 -10.03 -5.45
CA THR A 170 9.47 -10.66 -6.51
C THR A 170 8.66 -11.71 -7.27
N VAL A 171 7.90 -12.55 -6.58
CA VAL A 171 7.03 -13.55 -7.24
C VAL A 171 5.87 -12.87 -7.96
N LEU A 172 5.23 -11.87 -7.31
CA LEU A 172 4.09 -11.16 -7.90
C LEU A 172 4.46 -10.42 -9.20
N ASN A 173 5.63 -9.79 -9.24
CA ASN A 173 6.09 -9.05 -10.41
C ASN A 173 6.67 -9.95 -11.51
N GLY A 174 7.05 -11.18 -11.18
CA GLY A 174 7.48 -12.17 -12.16
C GLY A 174 6.29 -12.92 -12.74
N ASP A 175 5.83 -13.94 -12.04
CA ASP A 175 4.89 -14.92 -12.57
C ASP A 175 3.43 -14.45 -12.60
N TYR A 176 3.12 -13.39 -11.85
CA TYR A 176 1.76 -12.92 -11.60
C TYR A 176 1.52 -11.44 -11.97
N GLU A 177 2.38 -10.83 -12.79
CA GLU A 177 2.31 -9.38 -13.09
C GLU A 177 0.96 -9.02 -13.73
N LYS A 178 0.50 -9.85 -14.67
CA LYS A 178 -0.79 -9.66 -15.35
C LYS A 178 -1.95 -9.74 -14.36
N GLU A 179 -1.93 -10.73 -13.50
CA GLU A 179 -3.00 -10.99 -12.53
C GLU A 179 -3.07 -9.86 -11.49
N CYS A 180 -1.93 -9.35 -11.03
CA CYS A 180 -1.88 -8.16 -10.17
C CYS A 180 -2.52 -6.94 -10.86
N ARG A 181 -2.21 -6.73 -12.14
CA ARG A 181 -2.79 -5.65 -12.94
C ARG A 181 -4.31 -5.79 -13.10
N ASP A 182 -4.78 -7.01 -13.37
CA ASP A 182 -6.22 -7.29 -13.50
C ASP A 182 -6.96 -7.05 -12.18
N ILE A 183 -6.36 -7.44 -11.05
CA ILE A 183 -6.89 -7.15 -9.71
C ILE A 183 -6.98 -5.64 -9.46
N TYR A 184 -5.92 -4.90 -9.78
CA TYR A 184 -5.90 -3.44 -9.65
C TYR A 184 -7.07 -2.81 -10.42
N PHE A 185 -7.25 -3.17 -11.69
CA PHE A 185 -8.32 -2.62 -12.51
C PHE A 185 -9.71 -3.06 -12.03
N SER A 186 -9.87 -4.29 -11.54
CA SER A 186 -11.12 -4.75 -10.93
C SER A 186 -11.48 -3.92 -9.69
N CYS A 187 -10.51 -3.65 -8.81
CA CYS A 187 -10.69 -2.76 -7.67
C CYS A 187 -11.09 -1.33 -8.11
N LYS A 188 -10.41 -0.76 -9.11
CA LYS A 188 -10.74 0.57 -9.63
C LYS A 188 -12.13 0.65 -10.25
N LYS A 189 -12.56 -0.39 -10.97
CA LYS A 189 -13.92 -0.48 -11.53
C LYS A 189 -15.00 -0.41 -10.45
N LYS A 190 -14.77 -1.02 -9.28
CA LYS A 190 -15.70 -0.96 -8.13
C LYS A 190 -15.80 0.43 -7.51
N ILE A 191 -14.72 1.20 -7.55
CA ILE A 191 -14.65 2.56 -6.97
C ILE A 191 -15.13 3.63 -7.97
N SER A 192 -15.11 3.35 -9.28
CA SER A 192 -15.54 4.29 -10.34
C SER A 192 -16.90 4.96 -10.06
N PRO A 193 -17.96 4.26 -9.63
CA PRO A 193 -19.25 4.90 -9.36
C PRO A 193 -19.19 5.93 -8.22
N VAL A 194 -18.33 5.72 -7.23
CA VAL A 194 -18.11 6.66 -6.12
C VAL A 194 -17.40 7.92 -6.63
N ILE A 195 -16.37 7.75 -7.45
CA ILE A 195 -15.66 8.86 -8.10
C ILE A 195 -16.63 9.65 -8.99
N ASP A 196 -17.42 8.97 -9.82
CA ASP A 196 -18.39 9.60 -10.71
C ASP A 196 -19.43 10.42 -9.94
N LYS A 197 -19.86 9.93 -8.78
CA LYS A 197 -20.77 10.66 -7.89
C LYS A 197 -20.13 11.96 -7.39
N HIS A 198 -18.88 11.93 -6.96
CA HIS A 198 -18.17 13.14 -6.54
C HIS A 198 -18.00 14.13 -7.69
N MET A 199 -17.55 13.65 -8.87
CA MET A 199 -17.34 14.49 -10.05
C MET A 199 -18.64 15.14 -10.55
N LYS A 200 -19.77 14.43 -10.50
CA LYS A 200 -21.08 15.00 -10.86
C LYS A 200 -21.61 15.99 -9.82
N GLY A 201 -21.23 15.83 -8.56
CA GLY A 201 -21.67 16.67 -7.45
C GLY A 201 -20.92 17.99 -7.32
N ASP A 202 -19.75 18.12 -7.96
CA ASP A 202 -18.90 19.32 -7.89
C ASP A 202 -18.29 19.61 -9.28
N PRO A 203 -18.89 20.51 -10.07
CA PRO A 203 -18.42 20.83 -11.43
C PRO A 203 -17.00 21.39 -11.50
N ASP A 204 -16.52 21.99 -10.41
CA ASP A 204 -15.19 22.56 -10.32
C ASP A 204 -14.13 21.51 -9.97
N LEU A 205 -14.54 20.28 -9.61
CA LEU A 205 -13.63 19.19 -9.26
C LEU A 205 -12.96 18.63 -10.51
N LYS A 206 -11.62 18.66 -10.54
CA LYS A 206 -10.82 18.03 -11.61
C LYS A 206 -10.37 16.64 -11.19
N PHE A 207 -10.27 15.72 -12.15
CA PHE A 207 -9.73 14.38 -11.92
C PHE A 207 -8.23 14.33 -12.22
N SER A 208 -7.47 13.66 -11.37
CA SER A 208 -6.06 13.34 -11.63
C SER A 208 -5.73 11.93 -11.15
N ALA A 209 -4.92 11.20 -11.93
CA ALA A 209 -4.30 9.95 -11.53
C ALA A 209 -2.89 10.24 -11.01
N THR A 210 -2.66 10.03 -9.72
CA THR A 210 -1.36 10.30 -9.08
C THR A 210 -0.68 9.01 -8.69
N GLY A 211 0.54 8.79 -9.17
CA GLY A 211 1.42 7.73 -8.70
C GLY A 211 2.39 8.27 -7.67
N LEU A 212 2.24 7.88 -6.41
CA LEU A 212 3.33 8.06 -5.43
C LEU A 212 4.53 7.15 -5.79
N PRO A 213 5.77 7.52 -5.50
CA PRO A 213 6.86 6.56 -5.61
C PRO A 213 6.68 5.43 -4.59
N SER A 214 6.57 4.18 -5.05
CA SER A 214 6.52 3.02 -4.15
C SER A 214 7.85 2.92 -3.40
N LEU A 215 7.81 2.94 -2.07
CA LEU A 215 8.99 2.77 -1.23
C LEU A 215 9.58 1.35 -1.36
N LEU A 216 8.73 0.39 -1.72
CA LEU A 216 9.13 -0.97 -2.05
C LEU A 216 9.49 -1.10 -3.53
N ARG A 217 9.62 -0.03 -4.32
CA ARG A 217 9.94 -0.11 -5.75
C ARG A 217 9.04 -1.12 -6.51
N TRP A 218 7.77 -1.23 -6.13
CA TRP A 218 6.86 -2.27 -6.64
C TRP A 218 6.80 -2.27 -8.17
N ASN A 219 6.88 -1.10 -8.80
CA ASN A 219 6.71 -0.95 -10.25
C ASN A 219 8.04 -0.97 -11.05
N HIS A 220 9.17 -1.33 -10.42
CA HIS A 220 10.47 -1.38 -11.10
C HIS A 220 10.79 -2.80 -11.57
N ARG A 221 11.12 -2.96 -12.86
CA ARG A 221 11.50 -4.26 -13.46
C ARG A 221 12.83 -4.77 -12.93
N ASP A 222 13.82 -3.89 -12.77
CA ASP A 222 15.16 -4.23 -12.27
C ASP A 222 15.23 -4.05 -10.74
N ARG A 223 14.34 -4.73 -10.02
CA ARG A 223 14.20 -4.54 -8.58
C ARG A 223 15.32 -5.24 -7.83
N GLU A 224 16.24 -4.45 -7.30
CA GLU A 224 17.12 -4.90 -6.22
C GLU A 224 16.36 -5.02 -4.90
N HIS A 225 16.76 -6.01 -4.10
CA HIS A 225 16.25 -6.22 -2.75
C HIS A 225 16.60 -5.00 -1.88
N ILE A 226 15.58 -4.22 -1.47
CA ILE A 226 15.77 -3.02 -0.64
C ILE A 226 15.69 -3.36 0.84
N ARG A 227 16.65 -2.89 1.63
CA ARG A 227 16.65 -2.99 3.10
C ARG A 227 15.83 -1.86 3.71
N PHE A 228 15.31 -2.04 4.91
CA PHE A 228 14.49 -1.01 5.56
C PHE A 228 15.27 0.30 5.80
N ARG A 229 16.57 0.20 6.12
CA ARG A 229 17.43 1.39 6.23
C ARG A 229 17.48 2.22 4.94
N GLU A 230 17.48 1.56 3.78
CA GLU A 230 17.48 2.25 2.48
C GLU A 230 16.10 2.86 2.20
N VAL A 231 15.02 2.17 2.57
CA VAL A 231 13.65 2.72 2.54
C VAL A 231 13.56 4.04 3.32
N LEU A 232 14.14 4.11 4.52
CA LEU A 232 14.17 5.33 5.32
C LEU A 232 14.92 6.49 4.62
N GLN A 233 16.01 6.18 3.92
CA GLN A 233 16.74 7.18 3.14
C GLN A 233 15.91 7.71 1.96
N VAL A 234 15.22 6.81 1.25
CA VAL A 234 14.32 7.18 0.14
C VAL A 234 13.17 8.03 0.67
N ALA A 235 12.51 7.62 1.74
CA ALA A 235 11.41 8.37 2.36
C ALA A 235 11.86 9.77 2.81
N SER A 236 13.07 9.90 3.36
CA SER A 236 13.64 11.19 3.75
C SER A 236 13.86 12.11 2.55
N ARG A 237 14.35 11.57 1.43
CA ARG A 237 14.52 12.33 0.18
C ARG A 237 13.20 12.77 -0.43
N LEU A 238 12.17 11.93 -0.37
CA LEU A 238 10.84 12.25 -0.89
C LEU A 238 10.19 13.37 -0.08
N GLU A 239 10.24 13.30 1.25
CA GLU A 239 9.73 14.38 2.11
C GLU A 239 10.47 15.70 1.87
N ALA A 240 11.80 15.68 1.78
CA ALA A 240 12.60 16.88 1.51
C ALA A 240 12.27 17.54 0.16
N LYS A 241 11.71 16.79 -0.79
CA LYS A 241 11.32 17.29 -2.11
C LYS A 241 9.83 17.66 -2.21
N HIS A 242 8.96 17.15 -1.33
CA HIS A 242 7.50 17.18 -1.55
C HIS A 242 6.69 17.81 -0.42
N LEU A 243 7.28 18.05 0.76
CA LEU A 243 6.60 18.79 1.82
C LEU A 243 6.93 20.28 1.71
N PRO A 244 5.91 21.17 1.67
CA PRO A 244 6.16 22.60 1.87
C PRO A 244 6.80 22.80 3.25
N LYS A 245 7.84 23.65 3.30
CA LYS A 245 8.43 24.11 4.55
C LYS A 245 7.45 24.97 5.33
#